data_AF-A0A4V2YIF5-F1
#
_entry.id   AF-A0A4V2YIF5-F1
#
_cell.length_a   1.000
_cell.length_b   1.000
_cell.length_c   1.000
_cell.angle_alpha   90.00
_cell.angle_beta   90.00
_cell.angle_gamma   90.00
#
_symmetry.space_group_name_H-M   'P 1'
#
loop_
_entity.id
_entity.type
_entity.pdbx_description
1 polymer ?
#
loop_
_entity_poly.entity_id
_entity_poly.type
_entity_poly.pdbx_seq_one_letter_code
_entity_poly.pdbx_strand_id
1 'polypeptide(L)'
;MSRNEVLPGVPAEYACDTWHAAGARLIVVTLGAEGALVSLDGERAEVPAPRVEVVDTVGAGERVHRRAPARLGAEGLLGGRLDGLELEIAVAAASFAVRVAALTCSVAGANPPWAWQLGDESEIGHGFPQL
;
A
#
# COMPACT_ATOMS: atom_id res chain seq x y z
N MET A 1 2.70 21.03 9.16
CA MET A 1 1.56 20.11 8.95
C MET A 1 1.20 20.20 7.48
N SER A 2 1.87 19.42 6.63
CA SER A 2 1.45 19.23 5.23
C SER A 2 0.15 18.45 5.25
N ARG A 3 -0.81 18.88 4.44
CA ARG A 3 -2.10 18.22 4.29
C ARG A 3 -1.93 17.18 3.19
N ASN A 4 -2.29 15.94 3.46
CA ASN A 4 -2.10 14.84 2.53
C ASN A 4 -3.29 14.78 1.56
N GLU A 5 -3.06 15.23 0.33
CA GLU A 5 -4.10 15.57 -0.64
C GLU A 5 -4.00 14.69 -1.89
N VAL A 6 -5.11 14.04 -2.26
CA VAL A 6 -5.19 13.20 -3.48
C VAL A 6 -5.59 14.05 -4.70
N LEU A 7 -6.28 15.16 -4.44
CA LEU A 7 -6.61 16.24 -5.37
C LEU A 7 -6.37 17.57 -4.63
N PRO A 8 -6.00 18.67 -5.30
CA PRO A 8 -5.71 19.93 -4.62
C PRO A 8 -6.88 20.38 -3.72
N GLY A 9 -6.61 20.52 -2.42
CA GLY A 9 -7.60 20.91 -1.42
C GLY A 9 -8.58 19.81 -0.98
N VAL A 10 -8.37 18.56 -1.40
CA VAL A 10 -9.24 17.42 -1.03
C VAL A 10 -8.48 16.46 -0.10
N PRO A 11 -8.91 16.30 1.15
CA PRO A 11 -8.29 15.37 2.09
C PRO A 11 -8.49 13.92 1.62
N ALA A 12 -7.52 13.04 1.89
CA ALA A 12 -7.54 11.64 1.48
C ALA A 12 -8.80 10.89 1.94
N GLU A 13 -9.31 11.24 3.12
CA GLU A 13 -10.55 10.75 3.71
C GLU A 13 -11.77 11.01 2.81
N TYR A 14 -11.82 12.19 2.19
CA TYR A 14 -12.91 12.54 1.29
C TYR A 14 -12.87 11.69 0.01
N ALA A 15 -11.67 11.38 -0.48
CA ALA A 15 -11.52 10.44 -1.58
C ALA A 15 -12.03 9.05 -1.15
N CYS A 16 -11.71 8.59 0.06
CA CYS A 16 -12.22 7.33 0.59
C CYS A 16 -13.76 7.30 0.60
N ASP A 17 -14.40 8.33 1.14
CA ASP A 17 -15.87 8.42 1.20
C ASP A 17 -16.50 8.40 -0.19
N THR A 18 -15.94 9.15 -1.13
CA THR A 18 -16.44 9.23 -2.51
C THR A 18 -16.41 7.86 -3.19
N TRP A 19 -15.31 7.13 -3.05
CA TRP A 19 -15.17 5.82 -3.69
C TRP A 19 -15.96 4.72 -2.97
N HIS A 20 -16.13 4.82 -1.65
CA HIS A 20 -17.05 3.93 -0.92
C HIS A 20 -18.50 4.13 -1.37
N ALA A 21 -18.94 5.37 -1.56
CA ALA A 21 -20.26 5.67 -2.11
C ALA A 21 -20.45 5.14 -3.54
N ALA A 22 -19.36 5.03 -4.32
CA ALA A 22 -19.36 4.41 -5.64
C ALA A 22 -19.32 2.87 -5.60
N GLY A 23 -19.28 2.25 -4.42
CA GLY A 23 -19.33 0.80 -4.22
C GLY A 23 -17.97 0.12 -4.01
N ALA A 24 -16.87 0.88 -3.92
CA ALA A 24 -15.57 0.32 -3.56
C ALA A 24 -15.56 -0.07 -2.08
N ARG A 25 -15.10 -1.28 -1.77
CA ARG A 25 -15.00 -1.75 -0.37
C ARG A 25 -13.66 -1.46 0.25
N LEU A 26 -12.57 -1.69 -0.48
CA LEU A 26 -11.21 -1.40 -0.06
C LEU A 26 -10.67 -0.23 -0.89
N ILE A 27 -10.14 0.77 -0.20
CA ILE A 27 -9.48 1.93 -0.79
C ILE A 27 -8.13 2.08 -0.10
N VAL A 28 -7.07 2.20 -0.88
CA VAL A 28 -5.73 2.49 -0.38
C VAL A 28 -5.24 3.76 -1.07
N VAL A 29 -4.97 4.78 -0.27
CA VAL A 29 -4.47 6.07 -0.73
C VAL A 29 -3.02 6.19 -0.34
N THR A 30 -2.11 6.34 -1.30
CA THR A 30 -0.70 6.58 -1.01
C THR A 30 -0.46 8.04 -0.66
N LEU A 31 0.25 8.27 0.43
CA LEU A 31 0.52 9.55 1.07
C LEU A 31 2.01 9.95 0.96
N GLY A 32 2.72 9.36 -0.02
CA GLY A 32 4.14 9.58 -0.24
C GLY A 32 4.99 9.21 0.98
N ALA A 33 5.82 10.16 1.45
CA ALA A 33 6.70 9.96 2.60
C ALA A 33 5.96 9.82 3.94
N GLU A 34 4.66 10.14 3.97
CA GLU A 34 3.82 9.95 5.16
C GLU A 34 3.22 8.53 5.21
N GLY A 35 3.23 7.78 4.08
CA GLY A 35 2.81 6.38 4.03
C GLY A 35 1.57 6.12 3.18
N ALA A 36 0.53 5.56 3.78
CA ALA A 36 -0.76 5.34 3.13
C ALA A 36 -1.93 5.42 4.11
N LEU A 37 -3.11 5.76 3.60
CA LEU A 37 -4.39 5.59 4.29
C LEU A 37 -5.09 4.36 3.69
N VAL A 38 -5.48 3.41 4.55
CA VAL A 38 -6.28 2.25 4.18
C VAL A 38 -7.70 2.47 4.71
N SER A 39 -8.69 2.26 3.86
CA SER A 39 -10.10 2.35 4.20
C SER A 39 -10.84 1.11 3.71
N LEU A 40 -11.45 0.37 4.63
CA LEU A 40 -12.22 -0.84 4.36
C LEU A 40 -13.63 -0.69 4.91
N ASP A 41 -14.63 -0.69 4.02
CA ASP A 41 -16.04 -0.53 4.35
C ASP A 41 -16.33 0.70 5.27
N GLY A 42 -15.52 1.76 5.13
CA GLY A 42 -15.60 2.99 5.93
C GLY A 42 -14.74 3.00 7.20
N GLU A 43 -14.24 1.85 7.66
CA GLU A 43 -13.22 1.79 8.71
C GLU A 43 -11.85 2.16 8.16
N ARG A 44 -11.04 2.89 8.94
CA ARG A 44 -9.80 3.51 8.44
C ARG A 44 -8.61 3.23 9.34
N ALA A 45 -7.45 3.09 8.71
CA ALA A 45 -6.16 2.98 9.38
C ALA A 45 -5.06 3.68 8.58
N GLU A 46 -4.20 4.42 9.28
CA GLU A 46 -2.99 5.00 8.71
C GLU A 46 -1.83 4.00 8.77
N VAL A 47 -1.07 3.92 7.70
CA VAL A 47 0.09 3.05 7.52
C VAL A 47 1.32 3.94 7.31
N PRO A 48 2.23 4.07 8.28
CA PRO A 48 3.39 4.95 8.14
C PRO A 48 4.39 4.41 7.11
N ALA A 49 4.98 5.29 6.30
CA ALA A 49 6.14 4.94 5.48
C ALA A 49 7.42 4.89 6.31
N PRO A 50 8.33 3.94 6.04
CA PRO A 50 9.67 4.01 6.58
C PRO A 50 10.39 5.24 6.02
N ARG A 51 11.14 5.93 6.87
CA ARG A 51 11.97 7.06 6.45
C ARG A 51 13.15 6.55 5.65
N VAL A 52 13.29 7.04 4.41
CA VAL A 52 14.36 6.71 3.49
C VAL A 52 14.93 8.00 2.89
N GLU A 53 16.20 7.98 2.51
CA GLU A 53 16.76 9.03 1.66
C GLU A 53 16.20 8.84 0.24
N VAL A 54 15.49 9.86 -0.27
CA VAL A 54 14.83 9.77 -1.59
C VAL A 54 15.83 10.15 -2.68
N VAL A 55 16.09 9.21 -3.58
CA VAL A 55 16.96 9.36 -4.76
C VAL A 55 16.13 9.56 -6.03
N ASP A 56 15.01 8.83 -6.16
CA ASP A 56 14.08 8.88 -7.30
C ASP A 56 12.67 8.49 -6.82
N THR A 57 11.59 8.84 -7.52
CA THR A 57 10.21 8.42 -7.19
C THR A 57 9.53 7.64 -8.32
N VAL A 58 10.22 7.48 -9.45
CA VAL A 58 9.71 6.78 -10.63
C VAL A 58 9.34 5.33 -10.26
N GLY A 59 8.08 4.97 -10.53
CA GLY A 59 7.55 3.62 -10.32
C GLY A 59 7.05 3.32 -8.89
N ALA A 60 7.21 4.23 -7.92
CA ALA A 60 6.76 3.99 -6.54
C ALA A 60 5.25 3.70 -6.44
N GLY A 61 4.42 4.45 -7.18
CA GLY A 61 2.97 4.23 -7.23
C GLY A 61 2.58 2.89 -7.89
N GLU A 62 3.30 2.46 -8.92
CA GLU A 62 3.08 1.16 -9.57
C GLU A 62 3.37 0.00 -8.60
N ARG A 63 4.37 0.16 -7.71
CA ARG A 63 4.68 -0.85 -6.70
C ARG A 63 3.54 -1.03 -5.72
N VAL A 64 2.94 0.07 -5.23
CA VAL A 64 1.79 -0.05 -4.33
C VAL A 64 0.63 -0.74 -5.02
N HIS A 65 0.32 -0.33 -6.25
CA HIS A 65 -0.77 -0.89 -7.04
C HIS A 65 -0.60 -2.39 -7.36
N ARG A 66 0.63 -2.86 -7.61
CA ARG A 66 0.89 -4.28 -7.89
C ARG A 66 1.03 -5.14 -6.63
N ARG A 67 1.62 -4.60 -5.56
CA ARG A 67 2.03 -5.41 -4.40
C ARG A 67 0.94 -5.58 -3.36
N ALA A 68 0.09 -4.58 -3.14
CA ALA A 68 -1.04 -4.73 -2.21
C ALA A 68 -2.01 -5.85 -2.66
N PRO A 69 -2.46 -5.89 -3.94
CA PRO A 69 -3.25 -7.01 -4.44
C PRO A 69 -2.47 -8.33 -4.40
N ALA A 70 -1.19 -8.36 -4.83
CA ALA A 70 -0.41 -9.60 -4.80
C ALA A 70 -0.33 -10.23 -3.39
N ARG A 71 -0.24 -9.41 -2.33
CA ARG A 71 -0.30 -9.91 -0.95
C ARG A 71 -1.65 -10.47 -0.59
N LEU A 72 -2.74 -9.78 -0.92
CA LEU A 72 -4.09 -10.30 -0.71
C LEU A 72 -4.34 -11.61 -1.50
N GLY A 73 -3.74 -11.75 -2.67
CA GLY A 73 -3.84 -12.96 -3.48
C GLY A 73 -3.10 -14.15 -2.87
N ALA A 74 -1.93 -13.93 -2.27
CA ALA A 74 -1.20 -14.96 -1.55
C ALA A 74 -1.98 -15.51 -0.34
N GLU A 75 -2.80 -14.68 0.30
CA GLU A 75 -3.70 -15.08 1.40
C GLU A 75 -5.02 -15.71 0.90
N GLY A 76 -5.19 -15.90 -0.42
CA GLY A 76 -6.42 -16.44 -1.01
C GLY A 76 -7.62 -15.49 -0.95
N LEU A 77 -7.39 -14.20 -0.64
CA LEU A 77 -8.45 -13.20 -0.45
C LEU A 77 -8.79 -12.45 -1.74
N LEU A 78 -8.06 -12.71 -2.83
CA LEU A 78 -8.42 -12.24 -4.17
C LEU A 78 -9.23 -13.30 -4.91
N GLY A 79 -10.48 -12.99 -5.24
CA GLY A 79 -11.36 -13.89 -5.99
C GLY A 79 -12.87 -13.66 -5.85
N GLY A 80 -13.32 -12.61 -5.18
CA GLY A 80 -14.73 -12.31 -4.95
C GLY A 80 -14.97 -10.88 -4.48
N ARG A 81 -16.05 -10.64 -3.72
CA ARG A 81 -16.42 -9.30 -3.22
C ARG A 81 -15.54 -8.77 -2.07
N LEU A 82 -14.47 -9.46 -1.65
CA LEU A 82 -13.70 -9.17 -0.42
C LEU A 82 -14.51 -9.36 0.88
N ASP A 83 -15.54 -10.22 0.87
CA ASP A 83 -16.49 -10.37 1.98
C ASP A 83 -15.87 -10.83 3.31
N GLY A 84 -14.72 -11.51 3.26
CA GLY A 84 -13.95 -11.92 4.43
C GLY A 84 -12.67 -11.12 4.65
N LEU A 85 -12.48 -10.00 3.95
CA LEU A 85 -11.30 -9.16 4.19
C LEU A 85 -11.47 -8.41 5.51
N GLU A 86 -10.47 -8.51 6.38
CA GLU A 86 -10.39 -7.74 7.61
C GLU A 86 -9.46 -6.54 7.43
N LEU A 87 -9.73 -5.44 8.13
CA LEU A 87 -8.94 -4.21 8.03
C LEU A 87 -7.47 -4.47 8.38
N GLU A 88 -7.20 -5.32 9.37
CA GLU A 88 -5.85 -5.69 9.79
C GLU A 88 -5.05 -6.33 8.65
N ILE A 89 -5.68 -7.22 7.88
CA ILE A 89 -5.04 -7.88 6.73
C ILE A 89 -4.78 -6.86 5.60
N ALA A 90 -5.74 -5.96 5.37
CA ALA A 90 -5.57 -4.87 4.40
C ALA A 90 -4.43 -3.92 4.80
N VAL A 91 -4.32 -3.60 6.08
CA VAL A 91 -3.24 -2.79 6.66
C VAL A 91 -1.89 -3.50 6.52
N ALA A 92 -1.80 -4.79 6.78
CA ALA A 92 -0.57 -5.56 6.61
C ALA A 92 -0.11 -5.56 5.14
N ALA A 93 -1.04 -5.78 4.20
CA ALA A 93 -0.76 -5.73 2.76
C ALA A 93 -0.29 -4.33 2.31
N ALA A 94 -0.95 -3.27 2.79
CA ALA A 94 -0.55 -1.89 2.51
C ALA A 94 0.81 -1.55 3.12
N SER A 95 1.10 -2.02 4.34
CA SER A 95 2.39 -1.81 5.02
C SER A 95 3.55 -2.41 4.22
N PHE A 96 3.37 -3.63 3.72
CA PHE A 96 4.34 -4.26 2.83
C PHE A 96 4.54 -3.44 1.54
N ALA A 97 3.44 -3.04 0.92
CA ALA A 97 3.47 -2.27 -0.33
C ALA A 97 4.15 -0.89 -0.17
N VAL A 98 3.86 -0.17 0.91
CA VAL A 98 4.48 1.11 1.27
C VAL A 98 5.98 0.95 1.54
N ARG A 99 6.39 -0.12 2.24
CA ARG A 99 7.81 -0.42 2.48
C ARG A 99 8.58 -0.68 1.19
N VAL A 100 8.01 -1.46 0.27
CA VAL A 100 8.60 -1.71 -1.06
C VAL A 100 8.71 -0.40 -1.86
N ALA A 101 7.68 0.45 -1.81
CA ALA A 101 7.68 1.73 -2.49
C ALA A 101 8.77 2.67 -1.94
N ALA A 102 8.86 2.82 -0.61
CA ALA A 102 9.90 3.64 0.02
C ALA A 102 11.31 3.18 -0.34
N LEU A 103 11.59 1.88 -0.28
CA LEU A 103 12.90 1.35 -0.67
C LEU A 103 13.18 1.54 -2.18
N THR A 104 12.17 1.41 -3.03
CA THR A 104 12.30 1.73 -4.46
C THR A 104 12.70 3.20 -4.65
N CYS A 105 12.18 4.11 -3.82
CA CYS A 105 12.54 5.53 -3.91
C CYS A 105 13.99 5.83 -3.48
N SER A 106 14.66 4.91 -2.80
CA SER A 106 16.04 5.10 -2.30
C SER A 106 17.13 4.76 -3.31
N VAL A 107 16.74 4.37 -4.53
CA VAL A 107 17.64 3.99 -5.62
C VAL A 107 17.20 4.68 -6.91
N ALA A 108 18.15 4.97 -7.80
CA ALA A 108 17.82 5.60 -9.08
C ALA A 108 17.06 4.63 -9.99
N GLY A 109 15.98 5.11 -10.63
CA GLY A 109 15.12 4.33 -11.51
C GLY A 109 14.16 3.37 -10.77
N ALA A 110 13.31 2.68 -11.54
CA ALA A 110 12.31 1.75 -11.00
C ALA A 110 12.94 0.42 -10.53
N ASN A 111 13.86 0.45 -9.56
CA ASN A 111 14.58 -0.74 -9.09
C ASN A 111 13.98 -1.25 -7.76
N PRO A 112 13.23 -2.38 -7.75
CA PRO A 112 12.64 -2.90 -6.52
C PRO A 112 13.70 -3.47 -5.58
N PRO A 113 13.47 -3.40 -4.24
CA PRO A 113 14.31 -4.10 -3.28
C PRO A 113 14.17 -5.61 -3.43
N TRP A 114 15.27 -6.33 -3.21
CA TRP A 114 15.30 -7.78 -3.09
C TRP A 114 14.62 -8.25 -1.81
N ALA A 115 14.18 -9.52 -1.78
CA ALA A 115 13.44 -10.09 -0.65
C ALA A 115 14.17 -9.94 0.69
N TRP A 116 15.49 -10.18 0.72
CA TRP A 116 16.31 -10.03 1.93
C TRP A 116 16.42 -8.58 2.43
N GLN A 117 16.18 -7.58 1.58
CA GLN A 117 16.16 -6.18 1.98
C GLN A 117 14.84 -5.80 2.70
N LEU A 118 13.83 -6.68 2.65
CA LEU A 118 12.54 -6.49 3.30
C LEU A 118 12.47 -7.13 4.70
N GLY A 119 13.53 -7.79 5.18
CA GLY A 119 13.54 -8.49 6.47
C GLY A 119 13.00 -9.92 6.42
N ASP A 120 13.14 -10.64 7.54
CA ASP A 120 13.06 -12.10 7.66
C ASP A 120 11.82 -12.74 7.01
N GLU A 121 12.01 -13.88 6.35
CA GLU A 121 11.01 -14.58 5.50
C GLU A 121 9.73 -15.00 6.24
N SER A 122 9.71 -14.93 7.58
CA SER A 122 8.54 -15.24 8.41
C SER A 122 7.42 -14.20 8.34
N GLU A 123 7.70 -12.94 7.97
CA GLU A 123 6.64 -11.94 7.71
C GLU A 123 6.10 -12.04 6.27
N ILE A 124 6.84 -12.72 5.39
CA ILE A 124 6.59 -12.83 3.96
C ILE A 124 5.99 -14.21 3.68
N GLY A 125 4.72 -14.41 4.10
CA GLY A 125 3.91 -15.61 3.85
C GLY A 125 4.33 -16.43 2.61
N HIS A 126 4.59 -17.73 2.84
CA HIS A 126 5.12 -18.67 1.86
C HIS A 126 4.30 -18.69 0.57
N GLY A 127 4.83 -18.12 -0.51
CA GLY A 127 4.15 -18.14 -1.81
C GLY A 127 4.67 -17.20 -2.88
N PHE A 128 5.69 -16.37 -2.61
CA PHE A 128 6.19 -15.45 -3.63
C PHE A 128 7.29 -16.09 -4.49
N PRO A 129 7.13 -16.13 -5.83
CA PRO A 129 8.27 -16.35 -6.70
C PRO A 129 9.22 -15.16 -6.59
N GLN A 130 10.52 -15.46 -6.73
CA GLN A 130 11.61 -14.48 -6.81
C GLN A 130 11.28 -13.39 -7.87
N LEU A 131 11.70 -12.16 -7.57
CA LEU A 131 11.45 -10.93 -8.36
C LEU A 131 11.90 -11.03 -9.81
#